data_AF-A0A7W8HKY9-F1
#
_entry.id   AF-A0A7W8HKY9-F1
#
_cell.length_a   1.000
_cell.length_b   1.000
_cell.length_c   1.000
_cell.angle_alpha   90.00
_cell.angle_beta   90.00
_cell.angle_gamma   90.00
#
_symmetry.space_group_name_H-M   'P 1'
#
loop_
_entity.id
_entity.type
_entity.pdbx_description
1 polymer ?
#
loop_
_entity_poly.entity_id
_entity_poly.type
_entity_poly.pdbx_seq_one_letter_code
_entity_poly.pdbx_strand_id
1 'polypeptide(L)'
;MTVAASYTASLLNHANDNRRHRGTNEEMETRARFLIDYAAKHAPVTVRQLFYAATVAGIPGIQKDDNGYNAIQQQVLKLRRTGRMPYRHIADLTRFMRKPRTHSGVAEALEETAALYRRAMWRDLPWHVEVWVEKDALAGCLSPITSRFDVPLMVCRGFTSETFAHEAVETWAEIGKTVQVYHFGDFDRSGQDAAYDLERKLAGFARERGLRVAFERLGVTIEQIQAMDLPTREPKRKTAADMRWPYPFACELDAIPPDELRSILWRQLDAYICEHDLKVLQAAEESERDLLRAFARHAQTI
;
A
#
# COMPACT_ATOMS: atom_id res chain seq x y z
N MET A 1 30.05 32.56 0.10
CA MET A 1 30.04 32.27 -1.35
C MET A 1 28.60 32.10 -1.78
N THR A 2 28.10 33.10 -2.50
CA THR A 2 26.72 33.25 -2.92
C THR A 2 26.48 32.37 -4.15
N VAL A 3 25.64 31.36 -4.05
CA VAL A 3 25.18 30.59 -5.23
C VAL A 3 23.82 31.15 -5.62
N ALA A 4 23.84 32.01 -6.64
CA ALA A 4 22.65 32.43 -7.36
C ALA A 4 22.20 31.29 -8.28
N ALA A 5 21.06 30.67 -7.98
CA ALA A 5 20.36 29.81 -8.92
C ALA A 5 19.18 30.61 -9.49
N SER A 6 19.28 30.94 -10.78
CA SER A 6 18.22 31.60 -11.54
C SER A 6 17.03 30.66 -11.69
N TYR A 7 16.01 30.83 -10.85
CA TYR A 7 14.70 30.25 -11.07
C TYR A 7 13.91 31.18 -11.99
N THR A 8 13.70 30.77 -13.24
CA THR A 8 12.63 31.36 -14.06
C THR A 8 11.36 30.58 -13.75
N ALA A 9 10.50 31.16 -12.91
CA ALA A 9 9.12 30.69 -12.79
C ALA A 9 8.48 30.80 -14.18
N SER A 10 7.97 29.68 -14.71
CA SER A 10 7.12 29.71 -15.90
C SER A 10 5.97 30.66 -15.63
N LEU A 11 5.83 31.69 -16.46
CA LEU A 11 4.73 32.65 -16.39
C LEU A 11 3.41 31.88 -16.36
N LEU A 12 2.61 32.11 -15.32
CA LEU A 12 1.23 31.67 -15.23
C LEU A 12 0.49 32.29 -16.42
N ASN A 13 0.18 31.48 -17.44
CA ASN A 13 -0.77 31.87 -18.47
C ASN A 13 -2.14 32.05 -17.79
N HIS A 14 -2.50 33.30 -17.49
CA HIS A 14 -3.85 33.71 -17.15
C HIS A 14 -4.73 33.65 -18.41
N ALA A 15 -5.03 32.44 -18.86
CA ALA A 15 -6.12 32.15 -19.78
C ALA A 15 -6.92 30.99 -19.18
N ASN A 16 -7.63 31.30 -18.08
CA ASN A 16 -8.57 30.37 -17.48
C ASN A 16 -9.85 30.39 -18.35
N ASP A 17 -9.80 29.74 -19.52
CA ASP A 17 -11.00 29.47 -20.31
C ASP A 17 -11.74 28.32 -19.64
N ASN A 18 -12.67 28.68 -18.75
CA ASN A 18 -13.53 27.79 -17.98
C ASN A 18 -14.60 27.10 -18.86
N ARG A 19 -14.27 26.79 -20.12
CA ARG A 19 -15.09 25.94 -20.98
C ARG A 19 -14.83 24.49 -20.59
N ARG A 20 -15.88 23.82 -20.11
CA ARG A 20 -15.90 22.36 -19.92
C ARG A 20 -15.50 21.68 -21.24
N HIS A 21 -14.23 21.33 -21.41
CA HIS A 21 -13.77 20.51 -22.53
C HIS A 21 -14.38 19.13 -22.36
N ARG A 22 -15.47 18.88 -23.08
CA ARG A 22 -16.10 17.57 -23.13
C ARG A 22 -15.23 16.73 -24.06
N GLY A 23 -14.37 15.89 -23.47
CA GLY A 23 -13.42 15.09 -24.22
C GLY A 23 -14.11 14.33 -25.36
N THR A 24 -13.46 14.30 -26.52
CA THR A 24 -13.99 13.60 -27.69
C THR A 24 -14.09 12.09 -27.40
N ASN A 25 -14.92 11.37 -28.15
CA ASN A 25 -15.02 9.91 -28.00
C ASN A 25 -13.64 9.23 -28.17
N GLU A 26 -12.78 9.79 -29.02
CA GLU A 26 -11.43 9.30 -29.26
C GLU A 26 -10.47 9.58 -28.08
N GLU A 27 -10.55 10.77 -27.48
CA GLU A 27 -9.79 11.09 -26.26
C GLU A 27 -10.22 10.19 -25.10
N MET A 28 -11.52 9.96 -24.96
CA MET A 28 -12.05 9.04 -23.95
C MET A 28 -11.55 7.61 -24.18
N GLU A 29 -11.54 7.12 -25.42
CA GLU A 29 -11.09 5.77 -25.73
C GLU A 29 -9.58 5.60 -25.60
N THR A 30 -8.80 6.63 -25.92
CA THR A 30 -7.36 6.68 -25.65
C THR A 30 -7.08 6.58 -24.15
N ARG A 31 -7.81 7.35 -23.35
CA ARG A 31 -7.73 7.25 -21.88
C ARG A 31 -8.16 5.87 -21.37
N ALA A 32 -9.22 5.29 -21.94
CA ALA A 32 -9.69 3.96 -21.55
C ALA A 32 -8.62 2.89 -21.76
N ARG A 33 -7.98 2.89 -22.94
CA ARG A 33 -6.89 1.97 -23.28
C ARG A 33 -5.73 2.10 -22.29
N PHE A 34 -5.25 3.33 -22.05
CA PHE A 34 -4.20 3.57 -21.06
C PHE A 34 -4.55 3.00 -19.67
N LEU A 35 -5.76 3.28 -19.17
CA LEU A 35 -6.17 2.82 -17.84
C LEU A 35 -6.28 1.29 -17.75
N ILE A 36 -6.78 0.64 -18.81
CA ILE A 36 -6.86 -0.82 -18.88
C ILE A 36 -5.46 -1.42 -18.90
N ASP A 37 -4.59 -0.92 -19.78
CA ASP A 37 -3.24 -1.47 -19.97
C ASP A 37 -2.40 -1.27 -18.71
N TYR A 38 -2.45 -0.07 -18.11
CA TYR A 38 -1.76 0.21 -16.86
C TYR A 38 -2.28 -0.68 -15.73
N ALA A 39 -3.61 -0.78 -15.57
CA ALA A 39 -4.18 -1.63 -14.54
C ALA A 39 -3.87 -3.11 -14.77
N ALA A 40 -3.89 -3.60 -16.01
CA ALA A 40 -3.56 -4.99 -16.33
C ALA A 40 -2.09 -5.32 -16.00
N LYS A 41 -1.19 -4.36 -16.20
CA LYS A 41 0.24 -4.52 -15.89
C LYS A 41 0.54 -4.42 -14.39
N HIS A 42 -0.11 -3.51 -13.68
CA HIS A 42 0.27 -3.14 -12.31
C HIS A 42 -0.70 -3.59 -11.23
N ALA A 43 -1.84 -4.20 -11.59
CA ALA A 43 -2.87 -4.62 -10.65
C ALA A 43 -2.33 -5.45 -9.47
N PRO A 44 -2.93 -5.31 -8.28
CA PRO A 44 -3.98 -4.35 -7.94
C PRO A 44 -3.45 -2.91 -7.79
N VAL A 45 -4.23 -1.91 -8.24
CA VAL A 45 -3.92 -0.47 -8.13
C VAL A 45 -5.09 0.33 -7.56
N THR A 46 -4.83 1.50 -7.02
CA THR A 46 -5.88 2.45 -6.60
C THR A 46 -6.32 3.33 -7.76
N VAL A 47 -7.51 3.93 -7.65
CA VAL A 47 -7.97 4.95 -8.61
C VAL A 47 -7.04 6.17 -8.61
N ARG A 48 -6.46 6.52 -7.46
CA ARG A 48 -5.47 7.61 -7.35
C ARG A 48 -4.16 7.28 -8.06
N GLN A 49 -3.64 6.05 -7.92
CA GLN A 49 -2.45 5.62 -8.65
C GLN A 49 -2.67 5.68 -10.16
N LEU A 50 -3.86 5.28 -10.65
CA LEU A 50 -4.22 5.43 -12.07
C LEU A 50 -4.27 6.90 -12.51
N PHE A 51 -4.78 7.80 -11.66
CA PHE A 51 -4.80 9.22 -11.94
C PHE A 51 -3.39 9.82 -12.04
N TYR A 52 -2.50 9.50 -11.10
CA TYR A 52 -1.11 9.95 -11.16
C TYR A 52 -0.38 9.37 -12.38
N ALA A 53 -0.56 8.08 -12.67
CA ALA A 53 0.00 7.46 -13.85
C ALA A 53 -0.47 8.14 -15.15
N ALA A 54 -1.78 8.41 -15.29
CA ALA A 54 -2.33 9.09 -16.45
C ALA A 54 -1.84 10.54 -16.57
N THR A 55 -1.66 11.21 -15.42
CA THR A 55 -1.13 12.56 -15.33
C THR A 55 0.33 12.64 -15.77
N VAL A 56 1.17 11.70 -15.31
CA VAL A 56 2.58 11.59 -15.70
C VAL A 56 2.70 11.24 -17.19
N ALA A 57 1.86 10.34 -17.69
CA ALA A 57 1.83 9.96 -19.10
C ALA A 57 1.21 11.03 -20.04
N GLY A 58 0.75 12.17 -19.51
CA GLY A 58 0.20 13.27 -20.31
C GLY A 58 -1.09 12.92 -21.05
N ILE A 59 -1.93 12.05 -20.48
CA ILE A 59 -3.16 11.57 -21.14
C ILE A 59 -4.15 12.72 -21.39
N PRO A 60 -4.67 12.89 -22.63
CA PRO A 60 -5.57 14.00 -22.97
C PRO A 60 -6.80 14.12 -22.06
N GLY A 61 -7.11 15.36 -21.69
CA GLY A 61 -8.26 15.72 -20.88
C GLY A 61 -8.17 15.31 -19.40
N ILE A 62 -6.97 15.01 -18.90
CA ILE A 62 -6.67 14.85 -17.47
C ILE A 62 -5.86 16.06 -17.01
N GLN A 63 -6.49 16.91 -16.22
CA GLN A 63 -5.81 17.99 -15.52
C GLN A 63 -5.30 17.49 -14.16
N LYS A 64 -4.24 18.13 -13.64
CA LYS A 64 -3.65 17.82 -12.33
C LYS A 64 -4.48 18.40 -11.18
N ASP A 65 -5.79 18.18 -11.21
CA ASP A 65 -6.76 18.75 -10.30
C ASP A 65 -7.86 17.74 -9.91
N ASP A 66 -8.76 18.15 -9.02
CA ASP A 66 -9.87 17.31 -8.56
C ASP A 66 -10.82 16.93 -9.70
N ASN A 67 -10.95 17.75 -10.74
CA ASN A 67 -11.79 17.45 -11.91
C ASN A 67 -11.19 16.29 -12.73
N GLY A 68 -9.87 16.31 -12.95
CA GLY A 68 -9.15 15.21 -13.59
C GLY A 68 -9.28 13.91 -12.80
N TYR A 69 -9.13 13.96 -11.48
CA TYR A 69 -9.33 12.80 -10.60
C TYR A 69 -10.75 12.24 -10.71
N ASN A 70 -11.77 13.10 -10.64
CA ASN A 70 -13.17 12.71 -10.80
C ASN A 70 -13.44 12.08 -12.17
N ALA A 71 -12.82 12.60 -13.24
CA ALA A 71 -12.96 12.04 -14.58
C ALA A 71 -12.39 10.61 -14.67
N ILE A 72 -11.22 10.35 -14.06
CA ILE A 72 -10.65 9.01 -13.95
C ILE A 72 -11.57 8.09 -13.15
N GLN A 73 -12.05 8.53 -11.99
CA GLN A 73 -12.93 7.73 -11.14
C GLN A 73 -14.21 7.29 -11.88
N GLN A 74 -14.86 8.19 -12.59
CA GLN A 74 -16.06 7.88 -13.38
C GLN A 74 -15.76 6.92 -14.54
N GLN A 75 -14.63 7.13 -15.23
CA GLN A 75 -14.26 6.27 -16.34
C GLN A 75 -13.88 4.86 -15.88
N VAL A 76 -13.10 4.72 -14.82
CA VAL A 76 -12.76 3.42 -14.22
C VAL A 76 -14.03 2.66 -13.80
N LEU A 77 -15.00 3.35 -13.19
CA LEU A 77 -16.29 2.76 -12.84
C LEU A 77 -17.04 2.25 -14.08
N LYS A 78 -17.10 3.05 -15.16
CA LYS A 78 -17.74 2.66 -16.42
C LYS A 78 -17.05 1.43 -17.02
N LEU A 79 -15.72 1.42 -17.10
CA LEU A 79 -14.95 0.30 -17.65
C LEU A 79 -15.22 -1.01 -16.89
N ARG A 80 -15.26 -0.95 -15.56
CA ARG A 80 -15.60 -2.11 -14.72
C ARG A 80 -17.02 -2.60 -14.97
N ARG A 81 -18.01 -1.70 -15.00
CA ARG A 81 -19.43 -2.05 -15.28
C ARG A 81 -19.62 -2.67 -16.66
N THR A 82 -18.83 -2.25 -17.65
CA THR A 82 -18.87 -2.80 -19.01
C THR A 82 -18.02 -4.05 -19.20
N GLY A 83 -17.36 -4.56 -18.15
CA GLY A 83 -16.49 -5.74 -18.23
C GLY A 83 -15.12 -5.52 -18.89
N ARG A 84 -14.83 -4.30 -19.40
CA ARG A 84 -13.55 -3.96 -20.03
C ARG A 84 -12.38 -3.89 -19.05
N MET A 85 -12.66 -3.75 -17.77
CA MET A 85 -11.65 -3.79 -16.69
C MET A 85 -12.14 -4.74 -15.59
N PRO A 86 -11.41 -5.82 -15.26
CA PRO A 86 -11.76 -6.71 -14.16
C PRO A 86 -11.90 -5.96 -12.83
N TYR A 87 -12.92 -6.30 -12.04
CA TYR A 87 -13.13 -5.65 -10.74
C TYR A 87 -11.94 -5.82 -9.78
N ARG A 88 -11.21 -6.93 -9.89
CA ARG A 88 -10.01 -7.23 -9.10
C ARG A 88 -8.80 -6.32 -9.39
N HIS A 89 -8.80 -5.57 -10.49
CA HIS A 89 -7.67 -4.68 -10.81
C HIS A 89 -7.63 -3.43 -9.93
N ILE A 90 -8.77 -3.04 -9.35
CA ILE A 90 -8.87 -1.88 -8.46
C ILE A 90 -8.98 -2.35 -7.01
N ALA A 91 -8.08 -1.87 -6.16
CA ALA A 91 -8.14 -2.11 -4.73
C ALA A 91 -9.33 -1.36 -4.08
N ASP A 92 -10.22 -2.08 -3.40
CA ASP A 92 -11.31 -1.54 -2.54
C ASP A 92 -11.37 -2.36 -1.25
N LEU A 93 -10.74 -1.86 -0.19
CA LEU A 93 -10.53 -2.59 1.08
C LEU A 93 -11.51 -2.17 2.19
N THR A 94 -12.53 -1.36 1.85
CA THR A 94 -13.41 -0.74 2.86
C THR A 94 -14.64 -1.59 3.24
N ARG A 95 -14.86 -2.72 2.58
CA ARG A 95 -16.06 -3.55 2.75
C ARG A 95 -15.75 -4.82 3.54
N PHE A 96 -16.21 -4.86 4.78
CA PHE A 96 -16.08 -6.04 5.65
C PHE A 96 -17.43 -6.75 5.79
N MET A 97 -17.48 -8.03 5.42
CA MET A 97 -18.58 -8.92 5.81
C MET A 97 -18.08 -9.80 6.96
N ARG A 98 -18.68 -9.64 8.14
CA ARG A 98 -18.42 -10.51 9.29
C ARG A 98 -19.43 -11.64 9.27
N LYS A 99 -18.96 -12.86 8.99
CA LYS A 99 -19.73 -14.09 9.12
C LYS A 99 -18.83 -15.11 9.81
N PRO A 100 -19.30 -15.83 10.85
CA PRO A 100 -18.57 -16.99 11.34
C PRO A 100 -18.27 -17.95 10.19
N ARG A 101 -17.06 -18.49 10.17
CA ARG A 101 -16.73 -19.58 9.26
C ARG A 101 -17.46 -20.83 9.76
N THR A 102 -18.19 -21.47 8.86
CA THR A 102 -19.04 -22.64 9.15
C THR A 102 -18.85 -23.63 8.04
N HIS A 103 -18.76 -24.92 8.39
CA HIS A 103 -18.60 -26.01 7.44
C HIS A 103 -19.76 -26.99 7.60
N SER A 104 -20.14 -27.63 6.50
CA SER A 104 -21.16 -28.69 6.45
C SER A 104 -20.66 -30.03 7.01
N GLY A 105 -19.36 -30.19 7.18
CA GLY A 105 -18.75 -31.40 7.76
C GLY A 105 -17.23 -31.30 7.92
N VAL A 106 -16.65 -32.33 8.51
CA VAL A 106 -15.20 -32.40 8.82
C VAL A 106 -14.35 -32.39 7.55
N ALA A 107 -14.77 -33.09 6.49
CA ALA A 107 -14.02 -33.10 5.22
C ALA A 107 -13.91 -31.70 4.60
N GLU A 108 -15.01 -30.93 4.56
CA GLU A 108 -14.98 -29.55 4.06
C GLU A 108 -14.10 -28.66 4.95
N ALA A 109 -14.16 -28.84 6.27
CA ALA A 109 -13.28 -28.11 7.19
C ALA A 109 -11.79 -28.41 6.94
N LEU A 110 -11.44 -29.66 6.63
CA LEU A 110 -10.06 -30.07 6.33
C LEU A 110 -9.59 -29.57 4.96
N GLU A 111 -10.45 -29.59 3.93
CA GLU A 111 -10.14 -28.99 2.62
C GLU A 111 -9.91 -27.49 2.73
N GLU A 112 -10.78 -26.77 3.45
CA GLU A 112 -10.58 -25.33 3.67
C GLU A 112 -9.33 -25.05 4.51
N THR A 113 -9.06 -25.88 5.53
CA THR A 113 -7.81 -25.78 6.30
C THR A 113 -6.60 -26.02 5.40
N ALA A 114 -6.61 -27.01 4.51
CA ALA A 114 -5.53 -27.24 3.56
C ALA A 114 -5.34 -26.06 2.60
N ALA A 115 -6.44 -25.48 2.10
CA ALA A 115 -6.38 -24.34 1.19
C ALA A 115 -5.79 -23.08 1.84
N LEU A 116 -5.98 -22.92 3.15
CA LEU A 116 -5.54 -21.75 3.91
C LEU A 116 -4.28 -21.97 4.72
N TYR A 117 -3.85 -23.23 4.86
CA TYR A 117 -2.69 -23.59 5.65
C TYR A 117 -1.47 -22.84 5.14
N ARG A 118 -0.81 -22.14 6.05
CA ARG A 118 0.47 -21.49 5.81
C ARG A 118 1.46 -21.91 6.89
N ARG A 119 2.67 -22.26 6.48
CA ARG A 119 3.75 -22.52 7.41
C ARG A 119 4.29 -21.20 7.93
N ALA A 120 4.46 -21.10 9.25
CA ALA A 120 4.93 -19.89 9.90
C ALA A 120 6.39 -19.60 9.53
N MET A 121 6.60 -18.75 8.51
CA MET A 121 7.91 -18.50 7.88
C MET A 121 8.91 -17.88 8.87
N TRP A 122 8.42 -17.03 9.76
CA TRP A 122 9.22 -16.27 10.71
C TRP A 122 9.53 -17.04 11.99
N ARG A 123 9.00 -18.25 12.20
CA ARG A 123 9.05 -18.96 13.49
C ARG A 123 10.47 -19.08 14.05
N ASP A 124 11.42 -19.48 13.21
CA ASP A 124 12.80 -19.76 13.63
C ASP A 124 13.73 -18.54 13.48
N LEU A 125 13.22 -17.43 12.96
CA LEU A 125 13.96 -16.17 12.86
C LEU A 125 13.87 -15.37 14.16
N PRO A 126 14.91 -14.59 14.52
CA PRO A 126 14.92 -13.78 15.74
C PRO A 126 14.09 -12.48 15.61
N TRP A 127 13.46 -12.28 14.46
CA TRP A 127 12.77 -11.05 14.07
C TRP A 127 11.25 -11.25 14.02
N HIS A 128 10.51 -10.22 14.43
CA HIS A 128 9.10 -10.01 14.10
C HIS A 128 9.02 -8.75 13.26
N VAL A 129 8.62 -8.88 11.99
CA VAL A 129 8.58 -7.75 11.05
C VAL A 129 7.13 -7.37 10.83
N GLU A 130 6.83 -6.06 10.83
CA GLU A 130 5.51 -5.54 10.46
C GLU A 130 5.61 -4.42 9.45
N VAL A 131 4.61 -4.34 8.56
CA VAL A 131 4.46 -3.22 7.62
C VAL A 131 3.25 -2.40 8.00
N TRP A 132 3.44 -1.09 8.17
CA TRP A 132 2.41 -0.14 8.53
C TRP A 132 2.24 0.86 7.39
N VAL A 133 1.01 1.08 6.94
CA VAL A 133 0.71 2.04 5.87
C VAL A 133 -0.37 3.02 6.32
N GLU A 134 -0.13 4.31 6.12
CA GLU A 134 -1.07 5.35 6.50
C GLU A 134 -2.40 5.22 5.70
N LYS A 135 -2.29 4.92 4.41
CA LYS A 135 -3.40 4.98 3.45
C LYS A 135 -3.96 3.60 3.13
N ASP A 136 -5.20 3.36 3.53
CA ASP A 136 -5.95 2.11 3.31
C ASP A 136 -5.94 1.64 1.86
N ALA A 137 -6.10 2.57 0.91
CA ALA A 137 -6.10 2.25 -0.51
C ALA A 137 -4.79 1.58 -0.98
N LEU A 138 -3.65 1.94 -0.36
CA LEU A 138 -2.35 1.40 -0.72
C LEU A 138 -2.04 0.04 -0.08
N ALA A 139 -2.84 -0.40 0.91
CA ALA A 139 -2.66 -1.74 1.46
C ALA A 139 -2.86 -2.83 0.40
N GLY A 140 -3.78 -2.61 -0.57
CA GLY A 140 -3.94 -3.51 -1.71
C GLY A 140 -2.69 -3.60 -2.59
N CYS A 141 -1.93 -2.51 -2.69
CA CYS A 141 -0.69 -2.46 -3.47
C CYS A 141 0.47 -3.21 -2.79
N LEU A 142 0.57 -3.11 -1.46
CA LEU A 142 1.61 -3.74 -0.64
C LEU A 142 1.31 -5.21 -0.30
N SER A 143 0.03 -5.57 -0.21
CA SER A 143 -0.46 -6.89 0.18
C SER A 143 0.18 -8.06 -0.60
N PRO A 144 0.41 -7.99 -1.94
CA PRO A 144 1.10 -9.07 -2.65
C PRO A 144 2.50 -9.38 -2.08
N ILE A 145 3.25 -8.36 -1.65
CA ILE A 145 4.59 -8.52 -1.09
C ILE A 145 4.49 -9.01 0.36
N THR A 146 3.66 -8.38 1.20
CA THR A 146 3.52 -8.82 2.59
C THR A 146 2.94 -10.24 2.67
N SER A 147 2.00 -10.59 1.79
CA SER A 147 1.47 -11.95 1.68
C SER A 147 2.51 -12.95 1.18
N ARG A 148 3.44 -12.56 0.30
CA ARG A 148 4.51 -13.44 -0.16
C ARG A 148 5.44 -13.83 0.99
N PHE A 149 5.80 -12.86 1.83
CA PHE A 149 6.73 -13.05 2.95
C PHE A 149 6.04 -13.39 4.27
N ASP A 150 4.72 -13.56 4.32
CA ASP A 150 3.96 -13.83 5.56
C ASP A 150 4.16 -12.76 6.64
N VAL A 151 4.13 -11.48 6.23
CA VAL A 151 4.30 -10.31 7.10
C VAL A 151 2.96 -9.61 7.31
N PRO A 152 2.59 -9.22 8.55
CA PRO A 152 1.38 -8.45 8.80
C PRO A 152 1.43 -7.06 8.16
N LEU A 153 0.28 -6.63 7.62
CA LEU A 153 0.08 -5.32 7.01
C LEU A 153 -0.98 -4.53 7.79
N MET A 154 -0.53 -3.51 8.51
CA MET A 154 -1.34 -2.65 9.37
C MET A 154 -1.72 -1.37 8.62
N VAL A 155 -2.96 -0.91 8.80
CA VAL A 155 -3.47 0.31 8.16
C VAL A 155 -3.85 1.34 9.22
N CYS A 156 -3.18 2.49 9.22
CA CYS A 156 -3.34 3.51 10.26
C CYS A 156 -4.54 4.44 10.01
N ARG A 157 -4.85 4.75 8.75
CA ARG A 157 -5.85 5.77 8.33
C ARG A 157 -5.58 7.15 8.93
N GLY A 158 -4.35 7.64 8.79
CA GLY A 158 -3.88 8.87 9.41
C GLY A 158 -3.25 8.60 10.77
N PHE A 159 -3.68 9.31 11.80
CA PHE A 159 -3.19 9.12 13.17
C PHE A 159 -3.69 7.79 13.76
N THR A 160 -2.75 6.90 14.05
CA THR A 160 -3.02 5.61 14.68
C THR A 160 -3.62 5.80 16.07
N SER A 161 -4.70 5.07 16.39
CA SER A 161 -5.26 5.07 17.74
C SER A 161 -4.27 4.48 18.75
N GLU A 162 -4.38 4.92 20.00
CA GLU A 162 -3.54 4.43 21.10
C GLU A 162 -3.77 2.93 21.34
N THR A 163 -5.03 2.50 21.35
CA THR A 163 -5.41 1.08 21.49
C THR A 163 -4.76 0.21 20.43
N PHE A 164 -4.73 0.65 19.17
CA PHE A 164 -4.17 -0.17 18.09
C PHE A 164 -2.65 -0.34 18.23
N ALA A 165 -1.93 0.72 18.62
CA ALA A 165 -0.50 0.64 18.92
C ALA A 165 -0.22 -0.22 20.16
N HIS A 166 -1.05 -0.11 21.20
CA HIS A 166 -0.94 -0.92 22.42
C HIS A 166 -1.15 -2.42 22.12
N GLU A 167 -2.23 -2.79 21.42
CA GLU A 167 -2.54 -4.18 21.07
C GLU A 167 -1.45 -4.82 20.21
N ALA A 168 -0.85 -4.06 19.28
CA ALA A 168 0.30 -4.52 18.50
C ALA A 168 1.47 -4.89 19.42
N VAL A 169 1.81 -4.01 20.38
CA VAL A 169 2.92 -4.24 21.31
C VAL A 169 2.65 -5.39 22.27
N GLU A 170 1.42 -5.58 22.75
CA GLU A 170 1.07 -6.76 23.55
C GLU A 170 1.29 -8.06 22.75
N THR A 171 0.89 -8.07 21.49
CA THR A 171 1.13 -9.21 20.59
C THR A 171 2.64 -9.46 20.43
N TRP A 172 3.46 -8.41 20.29
CA TRP A 172 4.91 -8.55 20.19
C TRP A 172 5.55 -9.09 21.47
N ALA A 173 5.01 -8.72 22.64
CA ALA A 173 5.47 -9.22 23.93
C ALA A 173 5.26 -10.73 24.06
N GLU A 174 4.13 -11.24 23.54
CA GLU A 174 3.86 -12.68 23.47
C GLU A 174 4.80 -13.41 22.51
N ILE A 175 5.16 -12.78 21.39
CA ILE A 175 6.08 -13.34 20.39
C ILE A 175 7.53 -13.37 20.90
N GLY A 176 7.96 -12.36 21.67
CA GLY A 176 9.27 -12.34 22.33
C GLY A 176 10.48 -12.15 21.41
N LYS A 177 10.30 -11.47 20.26
CA LYS A 177 11.34 -11.26 19.24
C LYS A 177 11.77 -9.80 19.14
N THR A 178 12.87 -9.55 18.43
CA THR A 178 13.23 -8.17 18.04
C THR A 178 12.27 -7.71 16.96
N VAL A 179 11.63 -6.56 17.16
CA VAL A 179 10.61 -6.06 16.25
C VAL A 179 11.22 -5.06 15.27
N GLN A 180 10.92 -5.23 13.99
CA GLN A 180 11.17 -4.24 12.95
C GLN A 180 9.84 -3.75 12.39
N VAL A 181 9.60 -2.45 12.46
CA VAL A 181 8.43 -1.80 11.87
C VAL A 181 8.86 -1.01 10.64
N TYR A 182 8.26 -1.32 9.50
CA TYR A 182 8.41 -0.56 8.27
C TYR A 182 7.16 0.27 8.01
N HIS A 183 7.32 1.58 7.91
CA HIS A 183 6.21 2.52 7.75
C HIS A 183 6.21 3.21 6.39
N PHE A 184 5.03 3.30 5.78
CA PHE A 184 4.76 4.06 4.56
C PHE A 184 3.71 5.15 4.80
N GLY A 185 4.06 6.40 4.51
CA GLY A 185 3.17 7.56 4.62
C GLY A 185 3.49 8.69 3.65
N ASP A 186 2.63 9.70 3.61
CA ASP A 186 2.83 10.84 2.71
C ASP A 186 4.02 11.72 3.15
N PHE A 187 4.72 12.32 2.18
CA PHE A 187 5.71 13.36 2.45
C PHE A 187 5.01 14.73 2.54
N ASP A 188 4.28 14.92 3.64
CA ASP A 188 3.75 16.21 4.04
C ASP A 188 3.74 16.33 5.58
N ARG A 189 3.33 17.51 6.10
CA ARG A 189 3.27 17.73 7.55
C ARG A 189 2.42 16.67 8.26
N SER A 190 1.26 16.31 7.69
CA SER A 190 0.35 15.39 8.36
C SER A 190 0.89 13.98 8.39
N GLY A 191 1.44 13.50 7.28
CA GLY A 191 2.04 12.17 7.20
C GLY A 191 3.24 12.03 8.13
N GLN A 192 4.08 13.07 8.23
CA GLN A 192 5.20 13.05 9.17
C GLN A 192 4.76 13.08 10.63
N ASP A 193 3.84 13.97 11.00
CA ASP A 193 3.33 14.04 12.37
C ASP A 193 2.64 12.73 12.79
N ALA A 194 1.88 12.11 11.88
CA ALA A 194 1.23 10.82 12.13
C ALA A 194 2.26 9.68 12.32
N ALA A 195 3.32 9.66 11.49
CA ALA A 195 4.40 8.68 11.62
C ALA A 195 5.16 8.84 12.94
N TYR A 196 5.51 10.07 13.34
CA TYR A 196 6.19 10.34 14.60
C TYR A 196 5.32 9.99 15.82
N ASP A 197 4.02 10.28 15.76
CA ASP A 197 3.11 9.91 16.84
C ASP A 197 2.98 8.38 16.97
N LEU A 198 2.91 7.65 15.85
CA LEU A 198 2.93 6.19 15.83
C LEU A 198 4.23 5.64 16.42
N GLU A 199 5.39 6.10 15.93
CA GLU A 199 6.70 5.69 16.42
C GLU A 199 6.83 5.91 17.93
N ARG A 200 6.43 7.09 18.42
CA ARG A 200 6.43 7.44 19.85
C ARG A 200 5.56 6.49 20.68
N LYS A 201 4.35 6.16 20.21
CA LYS A 201 3.44 5.24 20.90
C LYS A 201 4.03 3.84 20.97
N LEU A 202 4.47 3.30 19.83
CA LEU A 202 5.05 1.96 19.74
C LEU A 202 6.30 1.86 20.62
N ALA A 203 7.23 2.82 20.53
CA ALA A 203 8.44 2.85 21.35
C ALA A 203 8.12 2.99 22.85
N GLY A 204 7.11 3.79 23.19
CA GLY A 204 6.63 3.97 24.56
C GLY A 204 6.17 2.65 25.19
N PHE A 205 5.19 2.00 24.57
CA PHE A 205 4.65 0.73 25.04
C PHE A 205 5.69 -0.40 24.97
N ALA A 206 6.51 -0.45 23.92
CA ALA A 206 7.56 -1.44 23.80
C ALA A 206 8.58 -1.34 24.93
N ARG A 207 8.96 -0.12 25.32
CA ARG A 207 9.86 0.11 26.45
C ARG A 207 9.25 -0.38 27.76
N GLU A 208 7.95 -0.18 27.98
CA GLU A 208 7.23 -0.70 29.15
C GLU A 208 7.25 -2.24 29.22
N ARG A 209 7.31 -2.90 28.05
CA ARG A 209 7.44 -4.36 27.92
C ARG A 209 8.88 -4.86 27.79
N GLY A 210 9.87 -3.99 27.81
CA GLY A 210 11.28 -4.36 27.66
C GLY A 210 11.65 -4.89 26.25
N LEU A 211 10.85 -4.54 25.23
CA LEU A 211 11.05 -4.99 23.85
C LEU A 211 12.05 -4.10 23.10
N ARG A 212 12.77 -4.73 22.16
CA ARG A 212 13.61 -4.01 21.19
C ARG A 212 12.80 -3.80 19.92
N VAL A 213 12.57 -2.53 19.59
CA VAL A 213 11.80 -2.14 18.41
C VAL A 213 12.60 -1.12 17.60
N ALA A 214 12.73 -1.39 16.30
CA ALA A 214 13.20 -0.43 15.33
C ALA A 214 12.03 0.03 14.45
N PHE A 215 11.98 1.33 14.14
CA PHE A 215 10.97 1.93 13.29
C PHE A 215 11.66 2.64 12.13
N GLU A 216 11.33 2.25 10.90
CA GLU A 216 11.91 2.81 9.69
C GLU A 216 10.83 3.29 8.73
N ARG A 217 10.95 4.54 8.28
CA ARG A 217 10.07 5.11 7.27
C ARG A 217 10.62 4.82 5.87
N LEU A 218 9.95 3.94 5.14
CA LEU A 218 10.38 3.50 3.80
C LEU A 218 9.88 4.36 2.65
N GLY A 219 8.90 5.23 2.89
CA GLY A 219 8.45 6.18 1.89
C GLY A 219 7.37 7.11 2.42
N VAL A 220 7.18 8.29 1.82
CA VAL A 220 8.00 8.86 0.72
C VAL A 220 9.21 9.66 1.29
N THR A 221 10.41 9.49 0.72
CA THR A 221 11.62 10.27 1.08
C THR A 221 11.99 11.30 0.01
N ILE A 222 12.84 12.28 0.35
CA ILE A 222 13.31 13.31 -0.61
C ILE A 222 14.11 12.66 -1.75
N GLU A 223 14.95 11.68 -1.40
CA GLU A 223 15.77 10.94 -2.35
C GLU A 223 14.90 10.18 -3.35
N GLN A 224 13.78 9.59 -2.88
CA GLN A 224 12.80 8.94 -3.76
C GLN A 224 12.11 9.95 -4.68
N ILE A 225 11.72 11.12 -4.16
CA ILE A 225 11.10 12.19 -4.96
C ILE A 225 12.02 12.62 -6.09
N GLN A 226 13.32 12.80 -5.80
CA GLN A 226 14.30 13.23 -6.78
C GLN A 226 14.68 12.11 -7.76
N ALA A 227 14.95 10.90 -7.28
CA ALA A 227 15.42 9.79 -8.10
C ALA A 227 14.34 9.27 -9.07
N MET A 228 13.07 9.37 -8.69
CA MET A 228 11.94 8.87 -9.48
C MET A 228 11.16 9.98 -10.19
N ASP A 229 11.59 11.25 -10.07
CA ASP A 229 10.87 12.44 -10.57
C ASP A 229 9.38 12.41 -10.18
N LEU A 230 9.10 12.18 -8.90
CA LEU A 230 7.74 11.97 -8.42
C LEU A 230 6.92 13.26 -8.54
N PRO A 231 5.65 13.19 -8.95
CA PRO A 231 4.79 14.36 -8.98
C PRO A 231 4.61 14.94 -7.58
N THR A 232 4.99 16.21 -7.42
CA THR A 232 4.80 16.97 -6.19
C THR A 232 3.62 17.94 -6.29
N ARG A 233 3.09 18.34 -5.14
CA ARG A 233 2.08 19.40 -5.00
C ARG A 233 2.53 20.46 -4.01
N GLU A 234 1.86 21.61 -4.03
CA GLU A 234 2.01 22.59 -2.96
C GLU A 234 1.58 21.99 -1.61
N PRO A 235 2.32 22.24 -0.53
CA PRO A 235 1.93 21.81 0.80
C PRO A 235 0.69 22.60 1.24
N LYS A 236 -0.11 21.99 2.11
CA LYS A 236 -1.17 22.75 2.79
C LYS A 236 -0.51 23.89 3.56
N ARG A 237 -1.15 25.07 3.58
CA ARG A 237 -0.73 26.27 4.33
C ARG A 237 -1.88 26.90 5.12
N LYS A 238 -2.86 26.08 5.52
CA LYS A 238 -4.12 26.58 6.12
C LYS A 238 -4.02 26.80 7.63
N THR A 239 -3.17 26.05 8.32
CA THR A 239 -3.04 26.13 9.79
C THR A 239 -1.63 26.56 10.21
N ALA A 240 -1.48 27.05 11.46
CA ALA A 240 -0.18 27.36 12.04
C ALA A 240 0.76 26.13 12.12
N ALA A 241 0.20 24.92 12.18
CA ALA A 241 0.97 23.70 12.07
C ALA A 241 1.45 23.48 10.62
N ASP A 242 0.57 23.65 9.64
CA ASP A 242 0.90 23.49 8.21
C ASP A 242 1.96 24.51 7.74
N MET A 243 1.97 25.71 8.32
CA MET A 243 2.99 26.72 8.04
C MET A 243 4.39 26.34 8.56
N ARG A 244 4.49 25.43 9.54
CA ARG A 244 5.78 24.93 10.04
C ARG A 244 6.42 23.88 9.13
N TRP A 245 5.72 23.42 8.09
CA TRP A 245 6.30 22.52 7.11
C TRP A 245 7.49 23.18 6.39
N PRO A 246 8.71 22.61 6.50
CA PRO A 246 9.94 23.30 6.07
C PRO A 246 10.16 23.24 4.56
N TYR A 247 9.44 22.38 3.84
CA TYR A 247 9.60 22.22 2.39
C TYR A 247 8.57 23.04 1.61
N PRO A 248 8.93 23.57 0.42
CA PRO A 248 7.99 24.27 -0.44
C PRO A 248 7.06 23.33 -1.22
N PHE A 249 7.24 22.02 -1.11
CA PHE A 249 6.45 20.99 -1.78
C PHE A 249 6.03 19.88 -0.80
N ALA A 250 5.07 19.07 -1.24
CA ALA A 250 4.64 17.83 -0.60
C ALA A 250 4.48 16.75 -1.67
N CYS A 251 4.62 15.48 -1.29
CA CYS A 251 4.45 14.34 -2.18
C CYS A 251 3.58 13.29 -1.51
N GLU A 252 2.59 12.78 -2.24
CA GLU A 252 1.73 11.70 -1.74
C GLU A 252 2.40 10.35 -1.98
N LEU A 253 2.17 9.38 -1.11
CA LEU A 253 2.65 8.01 -1.29
C LEU A 253 2.11 7.36 -2.56
N ASP A 254 0.90 7.73 -2.99
CA ASP A 254 0.31 7.30 -4.27
C ASP A 254 1.10 7.79 -5.50
N ALA A 255 2.01 8.77 -5.34
CA ALA A 255 2.87 9.24 -6.42
C ALA A 255 3.95 8.21 -6.78
N ILE A 256 4.37 7.36 -5.83
CA ILE A 256 5.31 6.27 -6.10
C ILE A 256 4.61 5.23 -6.99
N PRO A 257 5.21 4.83 -8.13
CA PRO A 257 4.67 3.75 -8.95
C PRO A 257 4.45 2.47 -8.14
N PRO A 258 3.33 1.74 -8.34
CA PRO A 258 3.01 0.53 -7.56
C PRO A 258 4.15 -0.49 -7.48
N ASP A 259 4.82 -0.74 -8.60
CA ASP A 259 5.91 -1.72 -8.66
C ASP A 259 7.19 -1.22 -7.97
N GLU A 260 7.44 0.08 -7.97
CA GLU A 260 8.53 0.68 -7.19
C GLU A 260 8.24 0.59 -5.69
N LEU A 261 6.99 0.86 -5.28
CA LEU A 261 6.56 0.72 -3.88
C LEU A 261 6.72 -0.73 -3.40
N ARG A 262 6.33 -1.70 -4.24
CA ARG A 262 6.55 -3.12 -3.99
C ARG A 262 8.03 -3.48 -3.95
N SER A 263 8.85 -2.92 -4.83
CA SER A 263 10.30 -3.17 -4.89
C SER A 263 11.05 -2.59 -3.70
N ILE A 264 10.63 -1.43 -3.19
CA ILE A 264 11.14 -0.87 -1.93
C ILE A 264 10.89 -1.84 -0.78
N LEU A 265 9.66 -2.32 -0.62
CA LEU A 265 9.33 -3.26 0.45
C LEU A 265 10.01 -4.62 0.25
N TRP A 266 10.01 -5.15 -0.97
CA TRP A 266 10.63 -6.43 -1.29
C TRP A 266 12.11 -6.46 -0.90
N ARG A 267 12.88 -5.41 -1.22
CA ARG A 267 14.30 -5.32 -0.86
C ARG A 267 14.55 -5.37 0.65
N GLN A 268 13.63 -4.85 1.45
CA GLN A 268 13.74 -4.89 2.90
C GLN A 268 13.41 -6.27 3.46
N LEU A 269 12.37 -6.94 2.93
CA LEU A 269 11.95 -8.27 3.40
C LEU A 269 12.88 -9.40 2.91
N ASP A 270 13.43 -9.29 1.71
CA ASP A 270 14.38 -10.26 1.12
C ASP A 270 15.68 -10.38 1.95
N ALA A 271 16.03 -9.33 2.70
CA ALA A 271 17.18 -9.36 3.62
C ALA A 271 16.99 -10.32 4.81
N TYR A 272 15.75 -10.72 5.14
CA TYR A 272 15.45 -11.64 6.24
C TYR A 272 15.28 -13.08 5.78
N ILE A 273 14.60 -13.29 4.66
CA ILE A 273 14.32 -14.62 4.10
C ILE A 273 14.63 -14.56 2.62
N CYS A 274 15.69 -15.23 2.19
CA CYS A 274 16.09 -15.24 0.80
C CYS A 274 15.14 -16.13 -0.04
N GLU A 275 15.19 -15.94 -1.36
CA GLU A 275 14.39 -16.71 -2.32
C GLU A 275 14.56 -18.24 -2.21
N HIS A 276 15.75 -18.72 -1.82
CA HIS A 276 15.97 -20.16 -1.61
C HIS A 276 15.19 -20.68 -0.40
N ASP A 277 15.28 -20.01 0.74
CA ASP A 277 14.60 -20.40 1.97
C ASP A 277 13.08 -20.33 1.81
N LEU A 278 12.58 -19.31 1.10
CA LEU A 278 11.16 -19.21 0.73
C LEU A 278 10.69 -20.44 -0.06
N LYS A 279 11.46 -20.89 -1.06
CA LYS A 279 11.11 -22.07 -1.86
C LYS A 279 11.09 -23.34 -1.04
N VAL A 280 12.04 -23.50 -0.11
CA VAL A 280 12.08 -24.65 0.81
C VAL A 280 10.83 -24.65 1.72
N LEU A 281 10.48 -23.51 2.30
CA LEU A 281 9.29 -23.37 3.14
C LEU A 281 8.00 -23.65 2.36
N GLN A 282 7.90 -23.17 1.12
CA GLN A 282 6.75 -23.42 0.25
C GLN A 282 6.61 -24.89 -0.13
N ALA A 283 7.72 -25.59 -0.39
CA ALA A 283 7.69 -27.03 -0.67
C ALA A 283 7.24 -27.84 0.55
N ALA A 284 7.70 -27.47 1.75
CA ALA A 284 7.25 -28.10 3.00
C ALA A 284 5.76 -27.82 3.27
N GLU A 285 5.32 -26.57 3.08
CA GLU A 285 3.92 -26.17 3.22
C GLU A 285 3.01 -26.97 2.29
N GLU A 286 3.39 -27.15 1.01
CA GLU A 286 2.58 -27.92 0.07
C GLU A 286 2.49 -29.40 0.46
N SER A 287 3.58 -29.99 0.96
CA SER A 287 3.55 -31.36 1.50
C SER A 287 2.61 -31.49 2.71
N GLU A 288 2.59 -30.48 3.59
CA GLU A 288 1.68 -30.43 4.76
C GLU A 288 0.23 -30.23 4.32
N ARG A 289 -0.02 -29.46 3.26
CA ARG A 289 -1.35 -29.33 2.64
C ARG A 289 -1.83 -30.65 2.03
N ASP A 290 -0.97 -31.39 1.36
CA ASP A 290 -1.32 -32.69 0.78
C ASP A 290 -1.73 -33.71 1.85
N LEU A 291 -1.08 -33.66 3.02
CA LEU A 291 -1.48 -34.46 4.17
C LEU A 291 -2.90 -34.09 4.65
N LEU A 292 -3.20 -32.80 4.77
CA LEU A 292 -4.54 -32.33 5.16
C LEU A 292 -5.61 -32.75 4.14
N ARG A 293 -5.32 -32.63 2.83
CA ARG A 293 -6.20 -33.11 1.76
C ARG A 293 -6.39 -34.64 1.82
N ALA A 294 -5.36 -35.39 2.19
CA ALA A 294 -5.48 -36.84 2.38
C ALA A 294 -6.43 -37.19 3.52
N PHE A 295 -6.35 -36.48 4.65
CA PHE A 295 -7.31 -36.64 5.75
C PHE A 295 -8.72 -36.23 5.34
N ALA A 296 -8.87 -35.16 4.55
CA ALA A 296 -10.18 -34.75 4.04
C ALA A 296 -10.84 -35.84 3.19
N ARG A 297 -10.09 -36.47 2.26
CA ARG A 297 -10.58 -37.59 1.45
C ARG A 297 -11.01 -38.78 2.31
N HIS A 298 -10.25 -39.11 3.35
CA HIS A 298 -10.62 -40.19 4.25
C HIS A 298 -11.90 -39.87 5.04
N ALA A 299 -12.06 -38.63 5.50
CA ALA A 299 -13.26 -38.18 6.22
C ALA A 299 -14.54 -38.20 5.36
N GLN A 300 -14.44 -38.23 4.02
CA GLN A 300 -15.60 -38.42 3.12
C GLN A 300 -16.04 -39.88 2.98
N THR A 301 -15.17 -40.82 3.35
CA THR A 301 -15.43 -42.26 3.23
C THR A 301 -16.04 -42.89 4.49
N ILE A 302 -16.18 -42.10 5.55
CA ILE A 302 -16.81 -42.45 6.83
C ILE A 302 -18.20 -41.81 6.86
#